data_AF-C3XHW8-F1
#
_entry.id   AF-C3XHW8-F1
#
_cell.length_a   1.000
_cell.length_b   1.000
_cell.length_c   1.000
_cell.angle_alpha   90.00
_cell.angle_beta   90.00
_cell.angle_gamma   90.00
#
_symmetry.space_group_name_H-M   'P 1'
#
loop_
_entity.id
_entity.type
_entity.pdbx_description
1 polymer ?
#
loop_
_entity_poly.entity_id
_entity_poly.type
_entity_poly.pdbx_seq_one_letter_code
_entity_poly.pdbx_strand_id
1 'polypeptide(L)'
;MQHYKEIEAQKKAEEAKQTQQLKNVVKNKYGVVYDGAILIGQTNIVYSELKKDIPTKQKDWIMKLIALENANNKDVEQELKGHVIAPQGSMMMMNNYISYCQEATEAYSKKDKDIKEIGRFFMTKHYYADKCILGGVREVAMKYSSIYDKDQYKESELSYSFNEQKYNEKKEFVKWLDEIKFYDYIGGLPVKKEKANEILNMLDGIKKDLSFKKPTY
;
A
#
# COMPACT_ATOMS: atom_id res chain seq x y z
N MET A 1 23.33 -28.36 -28.85
CA MET A 1 21.92 -28.04 -29.20
C MET A 1 20.90 -28.58 -28.20
N GLN A 2 21.12 -29.75 -27.56
CA GLN A 2 20.21 -30.28 -26.50
C GLN A 2 20.11 -29.36 -25.27
N HIS A 3 21.23 -28.80 -24.82
CA HIS A 3 21.27 -27.98 -23.60
C HIS A 3 20.45 -26.66 -23.68
N TYR A 4 20.36 -26.05 -24.86
CA TYR A 4 19.52 -24.86 -25.08
C TYR A 4 18.02 -25.18 -24.98
N LYS A 5 17.60 -26.36 -25.44
CA LYS A 5 16.19 -26.80 -25.36
C LYS A 5 15.77 -27.10 -23.91
N GLU A 6 16.69 -27.60 -23.08
CA GLU A 6 16.45 -27.86 -21.66
C GLU A 6 16.30 -26.56 -20.86
N ILE A 7 17.16 -25.57 -21.11
CA ILE A 7 17.06 -24.24 -20.49
C ILE A 7 15.74 -23.54 -20.88
N GLU A 8 15.36 -23.61 -22.16
CA GLU A 8 14.11 -23.02 -22.64
C GLU A 8 12.87 -23.72 -22.03
N ALA A 9 12.92 -25.04 -21.85
CA ALA A 9 11.85 -25.80 -21.22
C ALA A 9 11.72 -25.51 -19.71
N GLN A 10 12.84 -25.39 -19.00
CA GLN A 10 12.86 -25.00 -17.58
C GLN A 10 12.28 -23.60 -17.39
N LYS A 11 12.68 -22.64 -18.22
CA LYS A 11 12.14 -21.28 -18.20
C LYS A 11 10.63 -21.25 -18.42
N LYS A 12 10.12 -21.98 -19.43
CA LYS A 12 8.66 -22.09 -19.68
C LYS A 12 7.91 -22.74 -18.52
N ALA A 13 8.47 -23.76 -17.88
CA ALA A 13 7.85 -24.42 -16.74
C ALA A 13 7.78 -23.49 -15.51
N GLU A 14 8.81 -22.68 -15.29
CA GLU A 14 8.86 -21.71 -14.20
C GLU A 14 7.88 -20.55 -14.43
N GLU A 15 7.83 -20.01 -15.64
CA GLU A 15 6.84 -19.00 -16.05
C GLU A 15 5.39 -19.51 -15.89
N ALA A 16 5.12 -20.76 -16.27
CA ALA A 16 3.80 -21.38 -16.11
C ALA A 16 3.41 -21.54 -14.62
N LYS A 17 4.35 -21.94 -13.77
CA LYS A 17 4.13 -22.07 -12.32
C LYS A 17 3.86 -20.71 -11.68
N GLN A 18 4.62 -19.68 -12.04
CA GLN A 18 4.42 -18.30 -11.56
C GLN A 18 3.07 -17.75 -12.00
N THR A 19 2.70 -17.93 -13.26
CA THR A 19 1.39 -17.52 -13.81
C THR A 19 0.24 -18.19 -13.05
N GLN A 20 0.37 -19.49 -12.75
CA GLN A 20 -0.66 -20.21 -11.99
C GLN A 20 -0.78 -19.71 -10.55
N GLN A 21 0.35 -19.36 -9.90
CA GLN A 21 0.34 -18.76 -8.57
C GLN A 21 -0.36 -17.41 -8.58
N LEU A 22 -0.01 -16.50 -9.51
CA LEU A 22 -0.66 -15.19 -9.66
C LEU A 22 -2.16 -15.31 -9.92
N LYS A 23 -2.60 -16.26 -10.76
CA LYS A 23 -4.02 -16.54 -10.97
C LYS A 23 -4.76 -16.97 -9.69
N ASN A 24 -4.09 -17.72 -8.81
CA ASN A 24 -4.66 -18.11 -7.53
C ASN A 24 -4.76 -16.92 -6.56
N VAL A 25 -3.80 -15.98 -6.62
CA VAL A 25 -3.87 -14.72 -5.87
C VAL A 25 -5.10 -13.92 -6.27
N VAL A 26 -5.33 -13.71 -7.57
CA VAL A 26 -6.49 -12.95 -8.07
C VAL A 26 -7.81 -13.61 -7.67
N LYS A 27 -7.87 -14.96 -7.66
CA LYS A 27 -9.05 -15.69 -7.17
C LYS A 27 -9.32 -15.45 -5.69
N ASN A 28 -8.28 -15.21 -4.89
CA ASN A 28 -8.45 -14.83 -3.50
C ASN A 28 -8.47 -13.30 -3.36
N LYS A 29 -9.66 -12.74 -3.14
CA LYS A 29 -9.86 -11.30 -2.96
C LYS A 29 -8.89 -10.64 -1.96
N TYR A 30 -8.39 -11.35 -0.95
CA TYR A 30 -7.48 -10.82 0.07
C TYR A 30 -6.08 -11.46 0.05
N GLY A 31 -5.71 -12.07 -1.08
CA GLY A 31 -4.36 -12.54 -1.35
C GLY A 31 -3.41 -11.37 -1.58
N VAL A 32 -2.23 -11.42 -0.98
CA VAL A 32 -1.19 -10.39 -1.08
C VAL A 32 0.16 -11.05 -1.38
N VAL A 33 0.91 -10.45 -2.30
CA VAL A 33 2.22 -10.92 -2.76
C VAL A 33 3.32 -9.98 -2.30
N TYR A 34 4.38 -10.55 -1.73
CA TYR A 34 5.57 -9.86 -1.20
C TYR A 34 6.84 -10.30 -1.94
N ASP A 35 7.75 -9.33 -2.21
CA ASP A 35 9.05 -9.44 -2.90
C ASP A 35 8.99 -10.10 -4.29
N GLY A 36 9.77 -9.70 -5.29
CA GLY A 36 10.97 -8.87 -5.30
C GLY A 36 11.61 -9.05 -6.66
N ALA A 37 10.89 -8.64 -7.72
CA ALA A 37 11.23 -8.60 -9.15
C ALA A 37 10.04 -9.13 -9.97
N ILE A 38 9.16 -8.24 -10.42
CA ILE A 38 8.71 -8.35 -11.82
C ILE A 38 9.83 -7.72 -12.64
N LEU A 39 10.99 -8.37 -12.63
CA LEU A 39 12.07 -8.18 -13.57
C LEU A 39 12.39 -9.58 -14.05
N ILE A 40 12.05 -9.80 -15.32
CA ILE A 40 12.59 -10.82 -16.22
C ILE A 40 13.65 -11.71 -15.55
N GLY A 41 13.26 -12.87 -15.03
CA GLY A 41 14.20 -13.97 -14.85
C GLY A 41 14.09 -14.82 -13.60
N GLN A 42 13.94 -14.26 -12.39
CA GLN A 42 13.91 -15.05 -11.15
C GLN A 42 13.21 -14.29 -10.01
N THR A 43 12.20 -14.91 -9.37
CA THR A 43 11.59 -14.33 -8.15
C THR A 43 10.96 -15.38 -7.24
N ASN A 44 11.35 -15.33 -5.96
CA ASN A 44 10.65 -16.02 -4.88
C ASN A 44 9.38 -15.24 -4.53
N ILE A 45 8.27 -15.54 -5.22
CA ILE A 45 6.95 -14.99 -4.91
C ILE A 45 6.52 -15.50 -3.52
N VAL A 46 6.47 -14.62 -2.52
CA VAL A 46 5.88 -14.97 -1.21
C VAL A 46 4.42 -14.54 -1.22
N TYR A 47 3.53 -15.53 -1.35
CA TYR A 47 2.09 -15.35 -1.21
C TYR A 47 1.67 -15.42 0.26
N SER A 48 0.81 -14.51 0.67
CA SER A 48 0.16 -14.50 1.98
C SER A 48 -1.28 -14.01 1.85
N GLU A 49 -2.08 -14.20 2.89
CA GLU A 49 -3.45 -13.68 2.95
C GLU A 49 -3.57 -12.67 4.09
N LEU A 50 -4.47 -11.70 3.95
CA LEU A 50 -4.84 -10.87 5.10
C LEU A 50 -5.50 -11.73 6.18
N LYS A 51 -5.05 -11.57 7.43
CA LYS A 51 -5.51 -12.36 8.59
C LYS A 51 -7.02 -12.53 8.61
N LYS A 52 -7.49 -13.76 8.82
CA LYS A 52 -8.91 -14.11 8.79
C LYS A 52 -9.77 -13.28 9.75
N ASP A 53 -9.22 -12.87 10.88
CA ASP A 53 -9.94 -12.12 11.91
C ASP A 53 -10.09 -10.63 11.61
N ILE A 54 -9.44 -10.08 10.57
CA ILE A 54 -9.63 -8.68 10.16
C ILE A 54 -11.04 -8.51 9.54
N PRO A 55 -11.86 -7.55 10.01
CA PRO A 55 -13.13 -7.19 9.39
C PRO A 55 -13.05 -6.95 7.87
N THR A 56 -14.02 -7.48 7.12
CA THR A 56 -14.13 -7.37 5.65
C THR A 56 -13.92 -5.94 5.15
N LYS A 57 -14.56 -4.95 5.80
CA LYS A 57 -14.45 -3.53 5.42
C LYS A 57 -13.01 -3.02 5.47
N GLN A 58 -12.25 -3.41 6.50
CA GLN A 58 -10.85 -3.01 6.65
C GLN A 58 -9.96 -3.72 5.63
N LYS A 59 -10.24 -4.99 5.31
CA LYS A 59 -9.56 -5.71 4.22
C LYS A 59 -9.77 -5.01 2.88
N ASP A 60 -11.01 -4.62 2.58
CA ASP A 60 -11.34 -3.88 1.35
C ASP A 60 -10.57 -2.56 1.24
N TRP A 61 -10.46 -1.82 2.35
CA TRP A 61 -9.66 -0.60 2.40
C TRP A 61 -8.19 -0.86 2.17
N ILE A 62 -7.63 -1.90 2.78
CA ILE A 62 -6.24 -2.30 2.60
C ILE A 62 -5.97 -2.66 1.13
N MET A 63 -6.82 -3.48 0.51
CA MET A 63 -6.65 -3.85 -0.90
C MET A 63 -6.76 -2.62 -1.83
N LYS A 64 -7.64 -1.66 -1.51
CA LYS A 64 -7.74 -0.40 -2.26
C LYS A 64 -6.47 0.46 -2.12
N LEU A 65 -5.85 0.50 -0.94
CA LEU A 65 -4.59 1.22 -0.73
C LEU A 65 -3.45 0.61 -1.56
N ILE A 66 -3.35 -0.73 -1.61
CA ILE A 66 -2.38 -1.42 -2.47
C ILE A 66 -2.64 -1.10 -3.95
N ALA A 67 -3.91 -1.09 -4.39
CA ALA A 67 -4.27 -0.72 -5.74
C ALA A 67 -3.90 0.73 -6.11
N LEU A 68 -4.14 1.68 -5.20
CA LEU A 68 -3.76 3.09 -5.38
C LEU A 68 -2.23 3.26 -5.42
N GLU A 69 -1.50 2.50 -4.61
CA GLU A 69 -0.04 2.50 -4.62
C GLU A 69 0.52 2.12 -6.00
N ASN A 70 -0.10 1.11 -6.63
CA ASN A 70 0.30 0.58 -7.93
C ASN A 70 -0.42 1.21 -9.14
N ALA A 71 -1.28 2.22 -8.94
CA ALA A 71 -2.13 2.75 -10.01
C ALA A 71 -1.34 3.13 -11.27
N ASN A 72 -0.13 3.67 -11.08
CA ASN A 72 0.77 4.13 -12.14
C ASN A 72 1.98 3.20 -12.37
N ASN A 73 2.03 2.04 -11.72
CA ASN A 73 3.10 1.07 -11.92
C ASN A 73 2.85 0.26 -13.20
N LYS A 74 3.69 0.45 -14.22
CA LYS A 74 3.59 -0.23 -15.52
C LYS A 74 4.06 -1.69 -15.47
N ASP A 75 4.83 -2.04 -14.46
CA ASP A 75 5.38 -3.38 -14.28
C ASP A 75 4.38 -4.30 -13.55
N VAL A 76 3.24 -3.77 -13.11
CA VAL A 76 2.18 -4.53 -12.44
C VAL A 76 0.93 -4.54 -13.33
N GLU A 77 0.50 -5.73 -13.73
CA GLU A 77 -0.72 -5.92 -14.51
C GLU A 77 -1.94 -5.35 -13.77
N GLN A 78 -2.90 -4.82 -14.54
CA GLN A 78 -4.05 -4.08 -13.99
C GLN A 78 -4.85 -4.90 -12.96
N GLU A 79 -5.01 -6.20 -13.18
CA GLU A 79 -5.73 -7.11 -12.27
C GLU A 79 -4.95 -7.42 -10.98
N LEU A 80 -3.62 -7.25 -10.98
CA LEU A 80 -2.73 -7.53 -9.85
C LEU A 80 -2.47 -6.31 -8.98
N LYS A 81 -2.88 -5.10 -9.41
CA LYS A 81 -2.59 -3.85 -8.70
C LYS A 81 -3.04 -3.85 -7.25
N GLY A 82 -4.16 -4.51 -6.91
CA GLY A 82 -4.64 -4.62 -5.53
C GLY A 82 -3.91 -5.66 -4.67
N HIS A 83 -3.09 -6.51 -5.28
CA HIS A 83 -2.55 -7.72 -4.65
C HIS A 83 -1.03 -7.71 -4.49
N VAL A 84 -0.32 -6.81 -5.17
CA VAL A 84 1.14 -6.81 -5.21
C VAL A 84 1.70 -5.65 -4.39
N ILE A 85 2.63 -5.92 -3.48
CA ILE A 85 3.43 -4.88 -2.85
C ILE A 85 4.75 -4.80 -3.63
N ALA A 86 4.85 -3.87 -4.58
CA ALA A 86 6.05 -3.70 -5.38
C ALA A 86 7.24 -3.18 -4.52
N PRO A 87 8.51 -3.33 -4.96
CA PRO A 87 9.68 -3.02 -4.12
C PRO A 87 10.29 -1.59 -4.25
N GLN A 88 9.81 -0.66 -5.10
CA GLN A 88 10.51 0.61 -5.32
C GLN A 88 10.08 1.81 -4.43
N GLY A 89 11.07 2.51 -3.86
CA GLY A 89 10.98 3.90 -3.38
C GLY A 89 10.19 4.12 -2.09
N SER A 90 8.94 4.58 -2.20
CA SER A 90 8.00 4.79 -1.08
C SER A 90 7.49 3.47 -0.48
N MET A 91 7.67 2.36 -1.20
CA MET A 91 7.09 1.05 -0.87
C MET A 91 7.68 0.37 0.36
N MET A 92 8.87 0.76 0.83
CA MET A 92 9.48 0.17 2.04
C MET A 92 8.60 0.37 3.28
N MET A 93 7.87 1.49 3.35
CA MET A 93 6.97 1.78 4.47
C MET A 93 5.61 1.08 4.30
N MET A 94 5.01 1.09 3.11
CA MET A 94 3.77 0.33 2.82
C MET A 94 3.96 -1.17 3.13
N ASN A 95 5.08 -1.72 2.73
CA ASN A 95 5.51 -3.08 3.02
C ASN A 95 5.56 -3.35 4.54
N ASN A 96 6.22 -2.46 5.29
CA ASN A 96 6.27 -2.55 6.75
C ASN A 96 4.85 -2.52 7.35
N TYR A 97 3.94 -1.70 6.83
CA TYR A 97 2.57 -1.64 7.33
C TYR A 97 1.78 -2.91 7.02
N ILE A 98 1.72 -3.33 5.75
CA ILE A 98 0.88 -4.46 5.32
C ILE A 98 1.37 -5.80 5.88
N SER A 99 2.67 -5.98 6.09
CA SER A 99 3.21 -7.20 6.71
C SER A 99 2.60 -7.52 8.08
N TYR A 100 2.14 -6.51 8.83
CA TYR A 100 1.46 -6.73 10.12
C TYR A 100 0.04 -7.31 9.99
N CYS A 101 -0.58 -7.16 8.82
CA CYS A 101 -1.95 -7.57 8.53
C CYS A 101 -2.06 -8.96 7.89
N GLN A 102 -0.93 -9.62 7.62
CA GLN A 102 -0.88 -10.92 6.94
C GLN A 102 -0.86 -12.10 7.92
N GLU A 103 -1.40 -13.26 7.51
CA GLU A 103 -1.11 -14.51 8.21
C GLU A 103 0.40 -14.78 8.13
N ALA A 104 1.06 -14.96 9.29
CA ALA A 104 2.48 -15.22 9.32
C ALA A 104 2.76 -16.52 8.57
N THR A 105 3.57 -16.46 7.51
CA THR A 105 4.17 -17.67 6.94
C THR A 105 5.18 -18.25 7.95
N GLU A 106 5.49 -19.56 7.88
CA GLU A 106 6.41 -20.21 8.83
C GLU A 106 7.74 -19.45 9.00
N ALA A 107 8.25 -18.84 7.93
CA ALA A 107 9.48 -18.03 7.92
C ALA A 107 9.41 -16.75 8.78
N TYR A 108 8.22 -16.15 8.96
CA TYR A 108 8.02 -14.94 9.75
C TYR A 108 7.54 -15.21 11.19
N SER A 109 7.07 -16.42 11.48
CA SER A 109 6.54 -16.83 12.79
C SER A 109 7.51 -16.61 13.97
N LYS A 110 8.83 -16.64 13.73
CA LYS A 110 9.87 -16.35 14.75
C LYS A 110 10.09 -14.86 15.02
N LYS A 111 9.91 -13.97 14.03
CA LYS A 111 10.01 -12.49 14.19
C LYS A 111 8.73 -11.85 14.73
N ASP A 112 7.64 -12.61 14.72
CA ASP A 112 6.29 -12.17 15.06
C ASP A 112 6.11 -11.82 16.55
N LYS A 113 6.99 -12.31 17.45
CA LYS A 113 6.98 -11.94 18.88
C LYS A 113 7.56 -10.54 19.13
N ASP A 114 8.67 -10.20 18.49
CA ASP A 114 9.32 -8.88 18.64
C ASP A 114 8.51 -7.77 17.94
N ILE A 115 7.85 -8.11 16.82
CA ILE A 115 6.95 -7.23 16.08
C ILE A 115 5.69 -6.85 16.88
N LYS A 116 5.16 -7.78 17.70
CA LYS A 116 3.94 -7.56 18.50
C LYS A 116 4.10 -6.48 19.57
N GLU A 117 5.30 -6.28 20.10
CA GLU A 117 5.57 -5.26 21.13
C GLU A 117 5.93 -3.90 20.54
N ILE A 118 6.70 -3.86 19.45
CA ILE A 118 7.22 -2.61 18.87
C ILE A 118 6.15 -1.82 18.08
N GLY A 119 5.08 -2.49 17.59
CA GLY A 119 4.17 -1.93 16.60
C GLY A 119 2.77 -1.50 17.05
N ARG A 120 2.37 -1.68 18.31
CA ARG A 120 0.96 -1.53 18.74
C ARG A 120 0.58 -0.08 19.08
N PHE A 121 0.11 0.67 18.08
CA PHE A 121 -0.37 2.07 18.24
C PHE A 121 -1.77 2.11 18.84
N PHE A 122 -2.66 1.31 18.27
CA PHE A 122 -4.04 1.18 18.69
C PHE A 122 -4.21 0.06 19.70
N MET A 123 -5.13 0.23 20.63
CA MET A 123 -5.44 -0.75 21.68
C MET A 123 -6.57 -1.72 21.27
N THR A 124 -7.08 -1.60 20.04
CA THR A 124 -8.12 -2.47 19.49
C THR A 124 -7.64 -3.91 19.31
N LYS A 125 -8.59 -4.84 19.14
CA LYS A 125 -8.31 -6.24 18.76
C LYS A 125 -7.67 -6.32 17.37
N HIS A 126 -8.02 -5.41 16.47
CA HIS A 126 -7.56 -5.38 15.07
C HIS A 126 -6.51 -4.31 14.82
N TYR A 127 -5.70 -3.96 15.82
CA TYR A 127 -4.76 -2.83 15.77
C TYR A 127 -3.78 -2.89 14.59
N TYR A 128 -3.48 -4.09 14.09
CA TYR A 128 -2.67 -4.30 12.89
C TYR A 128 -3.35 -3.68 11.67
N ALA A 129 -4.64 -3.96 11.47
CA ALA A 129 -5.45 -3.42 10.37
C ALA A 129 -5.54 -1.90 10.44
N ASP A 130 -5.79 -1.36 11.64
CA ASP A 130 -5.87 0.08 11.88
C ASP A 130 -4.56 0.78 11.52
N LYS A 131 -3.42 0.18 11.89
CA LYS A 131 -2.09 0.66 11.52
C LYS A 131 -1.81 0.54 10.02
N CYS A 132 -2.22 -0.56 9.39
CA CYS A 132 -2.13 -0.73 7.93
C CYS A 132 -2.88 0.38 7.18
N ILE A 133 -4.08 0.71 7.64
CA ILE A 133 -4.92 1.75 7.03
C ILE A 133 -4.28 3.14 7.23
N LEU A 134 -3.89 3.51 8.47
CA LEU A 134 -3.23 4.79 8.74
C LEU A 134 -1.93 4.94 7.94
N GLY A 135 -1.08 3.92 7.97
CA GLY A 135 0.20 3.91 7.26
C GLY A 135 0.02 3.99 5.75
N GLY A 136 -0.85 3.15 5.18
CA GLY A 136 -1.10 3.15 3.74
C GLY A 136 -1.73 4.45 3.24
N VAL A 137 -2.64 5.06 4.00
CA VAL A 137 -3.19 6.38 3.65
C VAL A 137 -2.11 7.45 3.65
N ARG A 138 -1.19 7.42 4.63
CA ARG A 138 -0.05 8.34 4.66
C ARG A 138 0.84 8.20 3.44
N GLU A 139 1.19 6.98 3.04
CA GLU A 139 2.03 6.75 1.86
C GLU A 139 1.37 7.28 0.57
N VAL A 140 0.08 6.98 0.37
CA VAL A 140 -0.65 7.48 -0.79
C VAL A 140 -0.78 9.01 -0.75
N ALA A 141 -0.99 9.61 0.44
CA ALA A 141 -1.05 11.06 0.59
C ALA A 141 0.27 11.75 0.21
N MET A 142 1.41 11.22 0.66
CA MET A 142 2.74 11.79 0.38
C MET A 142 3.02 11.91 -1.12
N LYS A 143 2.48 11.02 -1.96
CA LYS A 143 2.57 11.09 -3.44
C LYS A 143 1.94 12.35 -4.03
N TYR A 144 0.99 12.93 -3.32
CA TYR A 144 0.21 14.09 -3.74
C TYR A 144 0.58 15.40 -3.00
N SER A 145 1.61 15.36 -2.15
CA SER A 145 2.06 16.48 -1.31
C SER A 145 2.41 17.76 -2.07
N SER A 146 2.83 17.66 -3.34
CA SER A 146 3.19 18.80 -4.20
C SER A 146 2.14 19.12 -5.28
N ILE A 147 0.94 18.54 -5.17
CA ILE A 147 -0.15 18.68 -6.14
C ILE A 147 -1.22 19.60 -5.55
N TYR A 148 -1.37 20.80 -6.13
CA TYR A 148 -2.27 21.85 -5.63
C TYR A 148 -3.31 22.24 -6.69
N ASP A 149 -4.25 23.13 -6.33
CA ASP A 149 -5.16 23.74 -7.29
C ASP A 149 -4.39 24.49 -8.39
N LYS A 150 -4.93 24.45 -9.62
CA LYS A 150 -4.32 25.10 -10.79
C LYS A 150 -4.00 26.58 -10.56
N ASP A 151 -4.83 27.28 -9.80
CA ASP A 151 -4.65 28.69 -9.47
C ASP A 151 -3.38 28.96 -8.66
N GLN A 152 -2.89 27.99 -7.89
CA GLN A 152 -1.66 28.10 -7.10
C GLN A 152 -0.39 28.11 -7.95
N TYR A 153 -0.47 27.76 -9.24
CA TYR A 153 0.65 27.79 -10.18
C TYR A 153 0.67 29.07 -11.02
N LYS A 154 -0.39 29.89 -10.99
CA LYS A 154 -0.52 31.10 -11.82
C LYS A 154 0.44 32.23 -11.40
N GLU A 155 0.84 32.28 -10.13
CA GLU A 155 1.78 33.28 -9.61
C GLU A 155 3.26 32.93 -9.87
N SER A 156 3.51 31.78 -10.49
CA SER A 156 4.83 31.33 -10.93
C SER A 156 4.81 31.12 -12.44
N GLU A 157 5.92 31.29 -13.15
CA GLU A 157 6.06 30.92 -14.57
C GLU A 157 5.90 29.39 -14.84
N LEU A 158 5.42 28.64 -13.84
CA LEU A 158 5.25 27.19 -13.80
C LEU A 158 3.78 26.77 -13.98
N SER A 159 2.91 27.61 -14.56
CA SER A 159 1.53 27.21 -14.87
C SER A 159 1.45 25.96 -15.76
N TYR A 160 2.49 25.71 -16.57
CA TYR A 160 2.69 24.51 -17.38
C TYR A 160 3.06 23.25 -16.55
N SER A 161 3.40 23.41 -15.27
CA SER A 161 3.75 22.31 -14.35
C SER A 161 2.53 21.70 -13.64
N PHE A 162 1.32 22.21 -13.87
CA PHE A 162 0.09 21.61 -13.33
C PHE A 162 -0.17 20.24 -13.97
N ASN A 163 -0.24 19.20 -13.13
CA ASN A 163 -0.55 17.84 -13.58
C ASN A 163 -2.01 17.49 -13.28
N GLU A 164 -2.88 17.66 -14.30
CA GLU A 164 -4.32 17.43 -14.18
C GLU A 164 -4.68 15.99 -13.79
N GLN A 165 -3.95 15.00 -14.31
CA GLN A 165 -4.15 13.60 -13.95
C GLN A 165 -3.92 13.39 -12.44
N LYS A 166 -2.77 13.82 -11.91
CA LYS A 166 -2.45 13.66 -10.48
C LYS A 166 -3.41 14.46 -9.59
N TYR A 167 -3.88 15.61 -10.04
CA TYR A 167 -4.88 16.40 -9.33
C TYR A 167 -6.21 15.65 -9.20
N ASN A 168 -6.69 15.06 -10.31
CA ASN A 168 -7.93 14.27 -10.31
C ASN A 168 -7.78 12.99 -9.46
N GLU A 169 -6.63 12.32 -9.52
CA GLU A 169 -6.33 11.18 -8.64
C GLU A 169 -6.35 11.58 -7.15
N LYS A 170 -5.70 12.71 -6.79
CA LYS A 170 -5.74 13.28 -5.43
C LYS A 170 -7.19 13.55 -4.98
N LYS A 171 -8.01 14.13 -5.86
CA LYS A 171 -9.41 14.44 -5.58
C LYS A 171 -10.25 13.19 -5.30
N GLU A 172 -10.12 12.16 -6.13
CA GLU A 172 -10.81 10.88 -5.90
C GLU A 172 -10.33 10.19 -4.63
N PHE A 173 -9.03 10.29 -4.32
CA PHE A 173 -8.50 9.78 -3.06
C PHE A 173 -9.08 10.51 -1.85
N VAL A 174 -9.11 11.85 -1.85
CA VAL A 174 -9.75 12.65 -0.78
C VAL A 174 -11.22 12.29 -0.62
N LYS A 175 -11.97 12.21 -1.72
CA LYS A 175 -13.38 11.81 -1.70
C LYS A 175 -13.57 10.43 -1.05
N TRP A 176 -12.72 9.47 -1.39
CA TRP A 176 -12.77 8.15 -0.78
C TRP A 176 -12.47 8.19 0.73
N LEU A 177 -11.51 9.01 1.19
CA LEU A 177 -11.24 9.20 2.62
C LEU A 177 -12.45 9.76 3.37
N ASP A 178 -13.18 10.68 2.74
CA ASP A 178 -14.43 11.24 3.30
C ASP A 178 -15.55 10.18 3.35
N GLU A 179 -15.72 9.39 2.27
CA GLU A 179 -16.71 8.30 2.20
C GLU A 179 -16.51 7.26 3.31
N ILE A 180 -15.26 6.89 3.59
CA ILE A 180 -14.95 5.93 4.65
C ILE A 180 -14.90 6.56 6.04
N LYS A 181 -15.05 7.90 6.14
CA LYS A 181 -14.87 8.70 7.35
C LYS A 181 -13.52 8.46 8.01
N PHE A 182 -12.44 8.49 7.23
CA PHE A 182 -11.10 8.08 7.66
C PHE A 182 -10.63 8.78 8.94
N TYR A 183 -10.79 10.11 9.02
CA TYR A 183 -10.32 10.89 10.17
C TYR A 183 -11.11 10.59 11.45
N ASP A 184 -12.44 10.46 11.34
CA ASP A 184 -13.29 10.05 12.48
C ASP A 184 -12.96 8.62 12.91
N TYR A 185 -12.77 7.74 11.92
CA TYR A 185 -12.43 6.35 12.15
C TYR A 185 -11.11 6.23 12.92
N ILE A 186 -10.00 6.76 12.40
CA ILE A 186 -8.68 6.66 13.05
C ILE A 186 -8.64 7.48 14.35
N GLY A 187 -9.19 8.69 14.35
CA GLY A 187 -9.20 9.59 15.50
C GLY A 187 -10.06 9.08 16.66
N GLY A 188 -11.07 8.24 16.38
CA GLY A 188 -11.92 7.60 17.37
C GLY A 188 -11.37 6.30 17.96
N LEU A 189 -10.25 5.76 17.44
CA LEU A 189 -9.68 4.53 17.96
C LEU A 189 -9.00 4.76 19.33
N PRO A 190 -9.08 3.81 20.27
CA PRO A 190 -8.31 3.88 21.50
C PRO A 190 -6.82 3.71 21.20
N VAL A 191 -5.99 4.65 21.66
CA VAL A 191 -4.56 4.75 21.35
C VAL A 191 -3.73 4.67 22.62
N LYS A 192 -2.55 4.05 22.56
CA LYS A 192 -1.57 4.09 23.66
C LYS A 192 -1.10 5.52 23.91
N LYS A 193 -1.05 5.97 25.16
CA LYS A 193 -0.77 7.37 25.53
C LYS A 193 0.51 7.89 24.87
N GLU A 194 1.58 7.10 24.88
CA GLU A 194 2.88 7.43 24.31
C GLU A 194 2.89 7.51 22.77
N LYS A 195 1.84 7.01 22.10
CA LYS A 195 1.66 7.04 20.65
C LYS A 195 0.66 8.09 20.17
N ALA A 196 -0.09 8.72 21.07
CA ALA A 196 -1.12 9.69 20.70
C ALA A 196 -0.58 10.85 19.84
N ASN A 197 0.53 11.46 20.26
CA ASN A 197 1.16 12.55 19.51
C ASN A 197 1.69 12.11 18.14
N GLU A 198 2.23 10.89 18.04
CA GLU A 198 2.70 10.34 16.77
C GLU A 198 1.54 10.21 15.77
N ILE A 199 0.38 9.70 16.22
CA ILE A 199 -0.81 9.56 15.38
C ILE A 199 -1.38 10.92 14.99
N LEU A 200 -1.47 11.87 15.92
CA LEU A 200 -1.92 13.23 15.62
C LEU A 200 -1.02 13.88 14.55
N ASN A 201 0.30 13.77 14.69
CA ASN A 201 1.25 14.29 13.71
C ASN A 201 1.10 13.60 12.34
N MET A 202 0.84 12.30 12.30
CA MET A 202 0.57 11.59 11.04
C MET A 202 -0.73 12.08 10.39
N LEU A 203 -1.81 12.24 11.15
CA LEU A 203 -3.09 12.75 10.64
C LEU A 203 -2.95 14.19 10.12
N ASP A 204 -2.22 15.04 10.82
CA ASP A 204 -1.94 16.41 10.37
C ASP A 204 -1.06 16.45 9.12
N GLY A 205 -0.06 15.56 9.03
CA GLY A 205 0.73 15.36 7.82
C GLY A 205 -0.12 14.97 6.62
N ILE A 206 -1.01 13.99 6.78
CA ILE A 206 -1.96 13.57 5.73
C ILE A 206 -2.83 14.74 5.27
N LYS A 207 -3.37 15.53 6.21
CA LYS A 207 -4.18 16.72 5.85
C LYS A 207 -3.38 17.75 5.06
N LYS A 208 -2.11 17.98 5.43
CA LYS A 208 -1.22 18.92 4.73
C LYS A 208 -0.89 18.42 3.33
N ASP A 209 -0.51 17.16 3.19
CA ASP A 209 -0.17 16.56 1.90
C ASP A 209 -1.38 16.51 0.94
N LEU A 210 -2.59 16.36 1.49
CA LEU A 210 -3.84 16.36 0.74
C LEU A 210 -4.47 17.74 0.58
N SER A 211 -3.88 18.80 1.11
CA SER A 211 -4.34 20.17 0.90
C SER A 211 -4.22 20.56 -0.58
N PHE A 212 -5.27 21.14 -1.14
CA PHE A 212 -5.23 21.74 -2.48
C PHE A 212 -4.62 23.15 -2.49
N LYS A 213 -4.40 23.74 -1.31
CA LYS A 213 -3.67 25.01 -1.15
C LYS A 213 -2.21 24.75 -0.82
N LYS A 214 -1.31 25.58 -1.37
CA LYS A 214 0.11 25.53 -1.04
C LYS A 214 0.34 25.97 0.42
N PRO A 215 1.14 25.27 1.23
CA PRO A 215 1.51 25.74 2.55
C PRO A 215 2.29 27.06 2.45
N THR A 216 1.87 28.06 3.23
CA THR A 216 2.64 29.29 3.48
C THR A 216 3.56 29.02 4.67
N TYR A 217 4.87 29.17 4.49
CA TYR A 217 5.89 29.10 5.54
C TYR A 217 6.38 30.50 5.91
#